data_AF-A0A834CS13-F1
#
_entry.id   AF-A0A834CS13-F1
#
_cell.length_a   1.000
_cell.length_b   1.000
_cell.length_c   1.000
_cell.angle_alpha   90.00
_cell.angle_beta   90.00
_cell.angle_gamma   90.00
#
_symmetry.space_group_name_H-M   'P 1'
#
loop_
_entity.id
_entity.type
_entity.pdbx_description
1 polymer ?
#
loop_
_entity_poly.entity_id
_entity_poly.type
_entity_poly.pdbx_seq_one_letter_code
_entity_poly.pdbx_strand_id
1 'polypeptide(L)'
;MAETKQQLHIAMFPWLAFGHIIPSLELGKLIARRKGHRISFISTPRNIDRLPKIPSDVAPLITLVKLPLPHVDNLPENAEATMDVPHHIIPYLKIAHDGLQEPLSKFLETSNPDWIIHDFAPHWLPPIAARLGISRAFFSIYNASSLCFFGPPKWLSSSSCFEQNTHSDLQGVPHVV
;
A
#
# COMPACT_ATOMS: atom_id res chain seq x y z
N MET A 1 36.50 13.03 0.57
CA MET A 1 36.04 11.69 1.00
C MET A 1 34.70 11.45 0.34
N ALA A 2 34.56 10.41 -0.49
CA ALA A 2 33.28 10.11 -1.11
C ALA A 2 32.31 9.64 -0.02
N GLU A 3 31.13 10.27 0.10
CA GLU A 3 30.05 9.77 0.94
C GLU A 3 29.74 8.33 0.50
N THR A 4 29.95 7.37 1.40
CA THR A 4 29.40 6.02 1.25
C THR A 4 27.89 6.16 1.22
N LYS A 5 27.32 6.09 0.01
CA LYS A 5 25.87 6.19 -0.20
C LYS A 5 25.18 5.08 0.59
N GLN A 6 24.52 5.44 1.70
CA GLN A 6 23.85 4.47 2.55
C GLN A 6 22.77 3.73 1.75
N GLN A 7 22.85 2.40 1.75
CA GLN A 7 21.84 1.55 1.15
C GLN A 7 20.65 1.44 2.11
N LEU A 8 19.57 2.16 1.81
CA LEU A 8 18.31 2.08 2.54
C LEU A 8 17.56 0.76 2.24
N HIS A 9 16.78 0.31 3.22
CA HIS A 9 15.76 -0.72 3.09
C HIS A 9 14.36 -0.09 3.10
N ILE A 10 13.60 -0.34 2.03
CA ILE A 10 12.31 0.29 1.78
C ILE A 10 11.24 -0.79 1.62
N ALA A 11 10.25 -0.78 2.49
CA ALA A 11 9.03 -1.57 2.34
C ALA A 11 8.05 -0.87 1.41
N MET A 12 7.35 -1.63 0.56
CA MET A 12 6.29 -1.12 -0.31
C MET A 12 5.03 -1.95 -0.10
N PHE A 13 3.92 -1.29 0.22
CA PHE A 13 2.65 -1.93 0.49
C PHE A 13 1.49 -1.24 -0.26
N PRO A 14 1.25 -1.61 -1.52
CA PRO A 14 0.19 -1.03 -2.35
C PRO A 14 -1.19 -1.61 -2.06
N TRP A 15 -2.25 -0.91 -2.48
CA TRP A 15 -3.61 -1.45 -2.47
C TRP A 15 -3.74 -2.68 -3.40
N LEU A 16 -4.63 -3.63 -3.06
CA LEU A 16 -4.85 -4.90 -3.74
C LEU A 16 -5.59 -4.77 -5.09
N ALA A 17 -5.10 -3.89 -5.95
CA ALA A 17 -5.58 -3.68 -7.31
C ALA A 17 -4.38 -3.55 -8.25
N PHE A 18 -4.42 -4.19 -9.42
CA PHE A 18 -3.27 -4.17 -10.34
C PHE A 18 -2.93 -2.77 -10.86
N GLY A 19 -3.91 -1.86 -10.91
CA GLY A 19 -3.68 -0.45 -11.18
C GLY A 19 -2.80 0.26 -10.13
N HIS A 20 -2.68 -0.30 -8.91
CA HIS A 20 -1.83 0.20 -7.82
C HIS A 20 -0.56 -0.64 -7.67
N ILE A 21 -0.68 -1.97 -7.73
CA ILE A 21 0.42 -2.93 -7.56
C ILE A 21 1.48 -2.73 -8.64
N ILE A 22 1.10 -2.65 -9.92
CA ILE A 22 2.07 -2.57 -11.02
C ILE A 22 2.86 -1.25 -10.99
N PRO A 23 2.24 -0.06 -10.89
CA PRO A 23 2.99 1.19 -10.77
C PRO A 23 3.90 1.23 -9.54
N SER A 24 3.44 0.69 -8.40
CA SER A 24 4.26 0.59 -7.20
C SER A 24 5.47 -0.33 -7.41
N LEU A 25 5.30 -1.44 -8.13
CA LEU A 25 6.41 -2.32 -8.46
C LEU A 25 7.42 -1.64 -9.40
N GLU A 26 6.94 -0.88 -10.40
CA GLU A 26 7.81 -0.11 -11.28
C GLU A 26 8.59 0.98 -10.51
N LEU A 27 7.95 1.66 -9.56
CA LEU A 27 8.63 2.57 -8.65
C LEU A 27 9.71 1.85 -7.84
N GLY A 28 9.42 0.68 -7.27
CA GLY A 28 10.40 -0.14 -6.55
C GLY A 28 11.60 -0.52 -7.41
N LYS A 29 11.36 -0.97 -8.65
CA LYS A 29 12.43 -1.27 -9.63
C LYS A 29 13.28 -0.04 -9.94
N LEU A 30 12.67 1.13 -10.09
CA LEU A 30 13.39 2.39 -10.35
C LEU A 30 14.26 2.79 -9.16
N ILE A 31 13.76 2.67 -7.94
CA ILE A 31 14.50 2.98 -6.72
C ILE A 31 15.69 2.02 -6.58
N ALA A 32 15.46 0.71 -6.73
CA ALA A 32 16.52 -0.30 -6.70
C ALA A 32 17.60 0.00 -7.75
N ARG A 33 17.21 0.21 -9.01
CA ARG A 33 18.15 0.42 -10.13
C ARG A 33 18.95 1.71 -10.02
N ARG A 34 18.29 2.83 -9.71
CA ARG A 34 18.92 4.16 -9.75
C ARG A 34 19.66 4.53 -8.46
N LYS A 35 19.20 4.00 -7.32
CA LYS A 35 19.73 4.37 -6.01
C LYS A 35 20.43 3.23 -5.29
N GLY A 36 20.24 1.98 -5.72
CA GLY A 36 20.85 0.81 -5.12
C GLY A 36 20.20 0.39 -3.79
N HIS A 37 19.00 0.88 -3.49
CA HIS A 37 18.29 0.56 -2.25
C HIS A 37 17.61 -0.81 -2.32
N ARG A 38 17.47 -1.46 -1.17
CA ARG A 38 16.78 -2.74 -1.04
C ARG A 38 15.28 -2.50 -0.90
N ILE A 39 14.47 -3.27 -1.61
CA ILE A 39 13.01 -3.18 -1.63
C ILE A 39 12.43 -4.48 -1.06
N SER A 40 11.53 -4.35 -0.10
CA SER A 40 10.58 -5.40 0.26
C SER A 40 9.23 -5.04 -0.36
N PHE A 41 8.87 -5.72 -1.45
CA PHE A 41 7.59 -5.52 -2.10
C PHE A 41 6.55 -6.47 -1.51
N ILE A 42 5.60 -5.93 -0.77
CA ILE A 42 4.68 -6.67 0.07
C ILE A 42 3.31 -6.73 -0.60
N SER A 43 2.79 -7.94 -0.77
CA SER A 43 1.42 -8.16 -1.24
C SER A 43 0.95 -9.57 -0.83
N THR A 44 -0.21 -9.99 -1.30
CA THR A 44 -0.78 -11.30 -1.00
C THR A 44 -0.21 -12.38 -1.94
N PRO A 45 -0.24 -13.68 -1.56
CA PRO A 45 0.40 -14.75 -2.31
C PRO A 45 0.05 -14.79 -3.80
N ARG A 46 -1.24 -14.80 -4.16
CA ARG A 46 -1.69 -14.88 -5.56
C ARG A 46 -1.35 -13.62 -6.34
N ASN A 47 -1.37 -12.46 -5.70
CA ASN A 47 -0.96 -11.22 -6.35
C ASN A 47 0.53 -11.23 -6.69
N ILE A 48 1.38 -11.68 -5.76
CA ILE A 48 2.82 -11.87 -6.01
C ILE A 48 3.05 -12.87 -7.15
N ASP A 49 2.32 -13.98 -7.18
CA ASP A 49 2.46 -15.01 -8.22
C ASP A 49 2.00 -14.56 -9.61
N ARG A 50 1.15 -13.53 -9.68
CA ARG A 50 0.70 -12.87 -10.92
C ARG A 50 1.65 -11.78 -11.41
N LEU A 51 2.67 -11.39 -10.64
CA LEU A 51 3.57 -10.30 -11.04
C LEU A 51 4.46 -10.70 -12.22
N PRO A 52 4.83 -9.72 -13.07
CA PRO A 52 5.86 -9.97 -14.07
C PRO A 52 7.19 -10.31 -13.39
N LYS A 53 8.00 -11.13 -14.05
CA LYS A 53 9.33 -11.49 -13.55
C LYS A 53 10.16 -10.23 -13.29
N ILE A 54 10.85 -10.23 -12.15
CA ILE A 54 11.77 -9.14 -11.80
C ILE A 54 13.02 -9.26 -12.67
N PRO A 55 13.44 -8.17 -13.35
CA PRO A 55 14.67 -8.17 -14.13
C PRO A 55 15.90 -8.55 -13.29
N SER A 56 16.83 -9.31 -13.87
CA SER A 56 17.99 -9.86 -13.15
C SER A 56 18.94 -8.80 -12.60
N ASP A 57 18.97 -7.60 -13.20
CA ASP A 57 19.79 -6.47 -12.75
C ASP A 57 19.32 -5.87 -11.41
N VAL A 58 18.03 -6.03 -11.06
CA VAL A 58 17.45 -5.54 -9.80
C VAL A 58 16.96 -6.64 -8.87
N ALA A 59 16.84 -7.88 -9.34
CA ALA A 59 16.36 -9.02 -8.55
C ALA A 59 17.07 -9.19 -7.19
N PRO A 60 18.41 -9.02 -7.06
CA PRO A 60 19.08 -9.12 -5.76
C PRO A 60 18.67 -8.05 -4.74
N LEU A 61 18.12 -6.93 -5.22
CA LEU A 61 17.67 -5.81 -4.39
C LEU A 61 16.18 -5.87 -4.07
N ILE A 62 15.39 -6.74 -4.71
CA ILE A 62 13.93 -6.79 -4.54
C ILE A 62 13.54 -8.14 -3.94
N THR A 63 13.05 -8.11 -2.71
CA THR A 63 12.44 -9.25 -2.04
C THR A 63 10.92 -9.14 -2.14
N LEU A 64 10.28 -10.17 -2.71
CA LEU A 64 8.82 -10.28 -2.76
C LEU A 64 8.32 -10.93 -1.46
N VAL A 65 7.51 -10.21 -0.70
CA VAL A 65 7.00 -10.64 0.60
C VAL A 65 5.52 -10.98 0.45
N LYS A 66 5.17 -12.24 0.77
CA LYS A 66 3.80 -12.75 0.70
C LYS A 66 3.16 -12.70 2.09
N LEU A 67 2.11 -11.90 2.27
CA LEU A 67 1.29 -11.90 3.47
C LEU A 67 -0.06 -12.55 3.17
N PRO A 68 -0.41 -13.70 3.80
CA PRO A 68 -1.68 -14.36 3.57
C PRO A 68 -2.86 -13.44 3.87
N LEU A 69 -3.77 -13.29 2.90
CA LEU A 69 -4.99 -12.54 3.09
C LEU A 69 -5.92 -13.35 4.01
N PRO A 70 -6.40 -12.78 5.14
CA PRO A 70 -7.31 -13.49 6.02
C PRO A 70 -8.65 -13.76 5.33
N HIS A 71 -9.30 -14.83 5.76
CA HIS A 71 -10.65 -15.15 5.31
C HIS A 71 -11.66 -14.13 5.85
N VAL A 72 -12.62 -13.75 5.01
CA VAL A 72 -13.74 -12.87 5.37
C VAL A 72 -15.00 -13.43 4.72
N ASP A 73 -16.10 -13.49 5.48
CA ASP A 73 -17.40 -13.91 4.97
C ASP A 73 -17.81 -13.06 3.76
N ASN A 74 -18.39 -13.70 2.74
CA ASN A 74 -18.79 -13.09 1.46
C ASN A 74 -17.64 -12.65 0.53
N LEU A 75 -16.38 -12.86 0.91
CA LEU A 75 -15.25 -12.80 -0.02
C LEU A 75 -15.01 -14.19 -0.61
N PRO A 76 -15.08 -14.37 -1.95
CA PRO A 76 -14.81 -15.65 -2.57
C PRO A 76 -13.43 -16.19 -2.17
N GLU A 77 -13.33 -17.51 -2.04
CA GLU A 77 -12.05 -18.13 -1.77
C GLU A 77 -11.04 -17.72 -2.86
N ASN A 78 -9.82 -17.40 -2.45
CA ASN A 78 -8.75 -16.97 -3.34
C ASN A 78 -8.94 -15.60 -4.05
N ALA A 79 -9.96 -14.82 -3.69
CA ALA A 79 -10.11 -13.46 -4.17
C ALA A 79 -9.15 -12.52 -3.43
N GLU A 80 -8.01 -12.23 -4.05
CA GLU A 80 -6.94 -11.43 -3.44
C GLU A 80 -6.74 -10.06 -4.13
N ALA A 81 -7.43 -9.78 -5.22
CA ALA A 81 -7.40 -8.49 -5.90
C ALA A 81 -8.79 -8.02 -6.35
N THR A 82 -8.94 -6.72 -6.60
CA THR A 82 -10.20 -6.13 -7.10
C THR A 82 -10.68 -6.73 -8.42
N MET A 83 -9.79 -7.32 -9.22
CA MET A 83 -10.16 -8.00 -10.47
C MET A 83 -10.78 -9.38 -10.26
N ASP A 84 -10.63 -9.97 -9.06
CA ASP A 84 -11.18 -11.28 -8.73
C ASP A 84 -12.66 -11.20 -8.31
N VAL A 85 -13.20 -9.99 -8.11
CA VAL A 85 -14.52 -9.79 -7.52
C VAL A 85 -15.33 -8.68 -8.22
N PRO A 86 -16.67 -8.78 -8.24
CA PRO A 86 -17.53 -7.66 -8.63
C PRO A 86 -17.41 -6.46 -7.69
N HIS A 87 -17.75 -5.26 -8.18
CA HIS A 87 -17.66 -4.02 -7.41
C HIS A 87 -18.34 -4.05 -6.04
N HIS A 88 -19.50 -4.70 -5.93
CA HIS A 88 -20.25 -4.78 -4.67
C HIS A 88 -19.57 -5.69 -3.61
N ILE A 89 -18.58 -6.49 -3.99
CA ILE A 89 -17.80 -7.37 -3.10
C ILE A 89 -16.49 -6.70 -2.63
N ILE A 90 -16.03 -5.63 -3.29
CA ILE A 90 -14.81 -4.88 -2.91
C ILE A 90 -14.80 -4.45 -1.42
N PRO A 91 -15.93 -4.08 -0.77
CA PRO A 91 -15.91 -3.81 0.67
C PRO A 91 -15.40 -4.98 1.52
N TYR A 92 -15.72 -6.24 1.19
CA TYR A 92 -15.20 -7.41 1.90
C TYR A 92 -13.69 -7.61 1.66
N LEU A 93 -13.21 -7.29 0.45
CA LEU A 93 -11.77 -7.26 0.16
C LEU A 93 -11.03 -6.19 0.99
N LYS A 94 -11.66 -5.04 1.26
CA LYS A 94 -11.10 -4.01 2.16
C LYS A 94 -11.01 -4.52 3.60
N ILE A 95 -12.05 -5.18 4.11
CA ILE A 95 -12.04 -5.81 5.44
C ILE A 95 -10.90 -6.84 5.53
N ALA A 96 -10.75 -7.69 4.50
CA ALA A 96 -9.68 -8.68 4.47
C ALA A 96 -8.29 -8.03 4.43
N HIS A 97 -8.14 -6.95 3.66
CA HIS A 97 -6.91 -6.15 3.64
C HIS A 97 -6.60 -5.51 4.99
N ASP A 98 -7.60 -5.03 5.73
CA ASP A 98 -7.39 -4.49 7.07
C ASP A 98 -6.93 -5.55 8.07
N GLY A 99 -7.34 -6.81 7.87
CA GLY A 99 -6.79 -7.95 8.59
C GLY A 99 -5.30 -8.23 8.31
N LEU A 100 -4.67 -7.57 7.32
CA LEU A 100 -3.21 -7.61 7.13
C LEU A 100 -2.44 -6.74 8.13
N GLN A 101 -3.14 -5.99 8.98
CA GLN A 101 -2.52 -5.10 9.97
C GLN A 101 -1.50 -5.81 10.86
N GLU A 102 -1.89 -6.93 11.48
CA GLU A 102 -1.01 -7.69 12.37
C GLU A 102 0.20 -8.31 11.64
N PRO A 103 0.02 -9.09 10.54
CA PRO A 103 1.17 -9.68 9.86
C PRO A 103 2.10 -8.62 9.25
N LEU A 104 1.57 -7.49 8.78
CA LEU A 104 2.41 -6.39 8.31
C LEU A 104 3.18 -5.72 9.45
N SER A 105 2.54 -5.48 10.60
CA SER A 105 3.21 -4.92 11.78
C SER A 105 4.39 -5.80 12.22
N LYS A 106 4.16 -7.11 12.31
CA LYS A 106 5.20 -8.08 12.66
C LYS A 106 6.35 -8.10 11.65
N PHE A 107 6.03 -8.01 10.36
CA PHE A 107 7.04 -7.87 9.32
C PHE A 107 7.88 -6.60 9.51
N LEU A 108 7.25 -5.44 9.77
CA LEU A 108 7.95 -4.18 9.98
C LEU A 108 8.82 -4.19 11.23
N GLU A 109 8.33 -4.78 12.33
CA GLU A 109 9.10 -4.96 13.57
C GLU A 109 10.33 -5.86 13.36
N THR A 110 10.18 -6.94 12.59
CA THR A 110 11.27 -7.90 12.37
C THR A 110 12.30 -7.41 11.35
N SER A 111 11.82 -6.81 10.26
CA SER A 111 12.68 -6.39 9.15
C SER A 111 13.26 -4.98 9.31
N ASN A 112 12.65 -4.16 10.16
CA ASN A 112 13.07 -2.81 10.52
C ASN A 112 13.52 -1.94 9.31
N PRO A 113 12.63 -1.73 8.31
CA PRO A 113 12.97 -0.93 7.14
C PRO A 113 13.13 0.55 7.51
N ASP A 114 13.99 1.27 6.79
CA ASP A 114 14.17 2.72 6.97
C ASP A 114 12.91 3.49 6.53
N TRP A 115 12.25 3.00 5.47
CA TRP A 115 11.05 3.63 4.90
C TRP A 115 9.95 2.61 4.62
N ILE A 116 8.70 3.06 4.73
CA ILE A 116 7.55 2.40 4.12
C ILE A 116 6.84 3.34 3.13
N ILE A 117 6.69 2.87 1.90
CA ILE A 117 5.87 3.52 0.87
C ILE A 117 4.54 2.79 0.81
N HIS A 118 3.44 3.51 1.03
CA HIS A 118 2.11 2.92 1.11
C HIS A 118 1.08 3.68 0.29
N ASP A 119 -0.05 3.00 0.05
CA ASP A 119 -1.20 3.53 -0.67
C ASP A 119 -2.25 4.13 0.28
N PHE A 120 -3.42 4.47 -0.24
CA PHE A 120 -4.50 5.09 0.54
C PHE A 120 -5.28 4.10 1.40
N ALA A 121 -5.33 2.83 0.98
CA ALA A 121 -6.14 1.80 1.64
C ALA A 121 -5.71 1.46 3.08
N PRO A 122 -4.40 1.29 3.40
CA PRO A 122 -3.96 0.95 4.76
C PRO A 122 -3.97 2.17 5.69
N HIS A 123 -5.15 2.68 6.01
CA HIS A 123 -5.36 3.84 6.90
C HIS A 123 -4.83 3.63 8.34
N TRP A 124 -4.68 2.36 8.76
CA TRP A 124 -4.13 1.92 10.05
C TRP A 124 -2.59 1.87 10.08
N LEU A 125 -1.92 1.90 8.92
CA LEU A 125 -0.46 1.77 8.83
C LEU A 125 0.32 2.99 9.35
N PRO A 126 -0.07 4.24 9.07
CA PRO A 126 0.75 5.39 9.41
C PRO A 126 1.03 5.53 10.93
N PRO A 127 0.07 5.29 11.85
CA PRO A 127 0.34 5.21 13.28
C PRO A 127 1.32 4.09 13.68
N ILE A 128 1.26 2.94 13.02
CA ILE A 128 2.15 1.80 13.29
C ILE A 128 3.58 2.14 12.87
N ALA A 129 3.77 2.66 11.66
CA ALA A 129 5.08 3.11 11.19
C ALA A 129 5.70 4.17 12.13
N ALA A 130 4.88 5.12 12.59
CA ALA A 130 5.32 6.13 13.56
C ALA A 130 5.76 5.52 14.90
N ARG A 131 5.00 4.56 15.46
CA ARG A 131 5.35 3.84 16.69
C ARG A 131 6.67 3.09 16.56
N LEU A 132 6.97 2.56 15.38
CA LEU A 132 8.19 1.82 15.08
C LEU A 132 9.37 2.73 14.66
N GLY A 133 9.17 4.05 14.57
CA GLY A 133 10.21 4.98 14.13
C GLY A 133 10.56 4.89 12.64
N ILE A 134 9.69 4.29 11.82
CA ILE A 134 9.90 4.08 10.38
C ILE A 134 9.44 5.33 9.62
N SER A 135 10.28 5.83 8.71
CA SER A 135 9.89 6.93 7.83
C SER A 135 8.81 6.47 6.84
N ARG A 136 7.87 7.34 6.47
CA ARG A 136 6.72 6.96 5.63
C ARG A 136 6.49 7.91 4.48
N ALA A 137 6.12 7.36 3.33
CA ALA A 137 5.69 8.11 2.17
C ALA A 137 4.39 7.55 1.62
N PHE A 138 3.47 8.44 1.25
CA PHE A 138 2.28 8.09 0.52
C PHE A 138 2.58 8.14 -0.98
N PHE A 139 2.30 7.04 -1.70
CA PHE A 139 2.38 6.99 -3.15
C PHE A 139 0.98 6.93 -3.74
N SER A 140 0.59 8.00 -4.43
CA SER A 140 -0.67 8.03 -5.18
C SER A 140 -0.43 7.70 -6.64
N ILE A 141 -1.25 6.81 -7.20
CA ILE A 141 -1.33 6.62 -8.66
C ILE A 141 -2.20 7.68 -9.34
N TYR A 142 -2.95 8.46 -8.57
CA TYR A 142 -3.80 9.52 -9.10
C TYR A 142 -2.97 10.78 -9.32
N ASN A 143 -3.35 11.57 -10.33
CA ASN A 143 -2.74 12.87 -10.54
C ASN A 143 -3.21 13.89 -9.48
N ALA A 144 -2.47 14.98 -9.34
CA ALA A 144 -2.76 16.02 -8.35
C ALA A 144 -4.17 16.61 -8.50
N SER A 145 -4.66 16.81 -9.73
CA SER A 145 -6.02 17.33 -9.97
C SER A 145 -7.12 16.39 -9.49
N SER A 146 -6.96 15.07 -9.67
CA SER A 146 -7.91 14.08 -9.17
C SER A 146 -7.95 14.05 -7.64
N LEU A 147 -6.79 14.22 -6.99
CA LEU A 147 -6.68 14.27 -5.54
C LEU A 147 -7.44 15.45 -4.92
N CYS A 148 -7.56 16.58 -5.63
CA CYS A 148 -8.36 17.72 -5.16
C CYS A 148 -9.84 17.38 -4.92
N PHE A 149 -10.40 16.41 -5.65
CA PHE A 149 -11.80 15.97 -5.47
C PHE A 149 -11.99 15.02 -4.29
N PHE A 150 -10.93 14.36 -3.82
CA PHE A 150 -10.99 13.43 -2.68
C PHE A 150 -10.85 14.14 -1.31
N GLY A 151 -10.69 15.46 -1.31
CA GLY A 151 -10.56 16.28 -0.12
C GLY A 151 -9.10 16.60 0.24
N PRO A 152 -8.89 17.34 1.33
CA PRO A 152 -7.57 17.83 1.70
C PRO A 152 -6.61 16.67 2.08
N PRO A 153 -5.29 16.79 1.84
CA PRO A 153 -4.31 15.71 2.07
C PRO A 153 -4.35 15.10 3.47
N LYS A 154 -4.73 15.89 4.48
CA LYS A 154 -4.94 15.41 5.85
C LYS A 154 -5.90 14.21 5.89
N TRP A 155 -6.98 14.21 5.10
CA TRP A 155 -7.98 13.14 5.06
C TRP A 155 -7.46 11.84 4.46
N LEU A 156 -6.49 11.93 3.55
CA LEU A 156 -5.81 10.77 2.97
C LEU A 156 -4.73 10.20 3.92
N SER A 157 -4.27 11.01 4.89
CA SER A 157 -3.22 10.62 5.85
C SER A 157 -3.74 10.25 7.24
N SER A 158 -4.97 10.65 7.60
CA SER A 158 -5.54 10.50 8.94
C SER A 158 -6.47 9.30 9.02
N SER A 159 -6.19 8.39 9.95
CA SER A 159 -6.99 7.20 10.28
C SER A 159 -8.44 7.50 10.73
N SER A 160 -8.77 8.78 10.99
CA SER A 160 -10.04 9.20 11.61
C SER A 160 -11.23 9.37 10.64
N CYS A 161 -11.04 9.27 9.33
CA CYS A 161 -12.12 9.56 8.37
C CYS A 161 -12.98 8.32 8.02
N PHE A 162 -12.47 7.10 8.17
CA PHE A 162 -13.23 5.90 7.80
C PHE A 162 -14.31 5.51 8.82
N GLU A 163 -14.29 6.08 10.04
CA GLU A 163 -15.38 5.95 11.02
C GLU A 163 -16.59 6.87 10.72
N GLN A 164 -16.47 7.84 9.82
CA GLN A 164 -17.51 8.87 9.62
C GLN A 164 -18.41 8.67 8.38
N ASN A 165 -18.33 7.53 7.68
CA ASN A 165 -19.31 7.23 6.62
C ASN A 165 -20.62 6.68 7.19
N THR A 166 -21.31 7.50 8.00
CA THR A 166 -22.76 7.37 8.16
C THR A 166 -23.45 8.22 7.11
N HIS A 167 -24.65 7.79 6.71
CA HIS A 167 -25.43 8.24 5.55
C HIS A 167 -25.76 9.76 5.50
N SER A 168 -25.38 10.54 6.51
CA SER A 168 -25.70 11.96 6.67
C SER A 168 -24.79 12.92 5.91
N ASP A 169 -23.55 12.52 5.59
CA ASP A 169 -22.54 13.49 5.14
C ASP A 169 -22.47 13.68 3.61
N LEU A 170 -23.30 12.93 2.86
CA LEU A 170 -23.41 13.05 1.39
C LEU A 170 -24.28 14.23 0.93
N GLN A 171 -24.84 15.03 1.84
CA GLN A 171 -25.68 16.19 1.48
C GLN A 171 -24.93 17.54 1.51
N GLY A 172 -23.66 17.55 1.91
CA GLY A 172 -22.85 18.76 1.94
C GLY A 172 -22.15 19.06 0.61
N VAL A 173 -22.90 19.30 -0.47
CA VAL A 173 -22.31 19.94 -1.66
C VAL A 173 -22.09 21.42 -1.31
N PRO A 174 -20.86 21.96 -1.30
CA PRO A 174 -20.68 23.39 -1.15
C PRO A 174 -21.29 24.07 -2.37
N HIS A 175 -22.33 24.87 -2.15
CA HIS A 175 -22.81 25.81 -3.15
C HIS A 175 -21.68 26.76 -3.51
N VAL A 176 -21.19 26.63 -4.74
CA VAL A 176 -20.31 27.63 -5.36
C VAL A 176 -21.20 28.73 -5.91
N VAL A 177 -21.29 29.85 -5.18
CA VAL A 177 -21.40 31.22 -5.71
C VAL A 177 -20.61 32.14 -4.79
#